data_AF-A0A257LXN9-F1
#
_entry.id   AF-A0A257LXN9-F1
#
_cell.length_a   1.000
_cell.length_b   1.000
_cell.length_c   1.000
_cell.angle_alpha   90.00
_cell.angle_beta   90.00
_cell.angle_gamma   90.00
#
_symmetry.space_group_name_H-M   'P 1'
#
loop_
_entity.id
_entity.type
_entity.pdbx_description
1 polymer ?
#
loop_
_entity_poly.entity_id
_entity_poly.type
_entity_poly.pdbx_seq_one_letter_code
_entity_poly.pdbx_strand_id
1 'polypeptide(L)'
;MFSHEPIEWPEEVEILVDRLEGESSERALTRAERALMDVYETVPILESEDGLHGFWQSGVDHQRVINSFDLIGAATLVDPLNASRWCETRSQDREDYSETEADYLATIEEDLPAGLEELIDLVLEFIEEELG
;
A
#
# COMPACT_ATOMS: atom_id res chain seq x y z
N MET A 1 15.25 -7.63 -6.99
CA MET A 1 13.98 -8.15 -7.54
C MET A 1 13.18 -8.65 -6.36
N PHE A 2 12.09 -7.96 -6.03
CA PHE A 2 11.16 -8.40 -4.98
C PHE A 2 10.73 -9.83 -5.31
N SER A 3 10.87 -10.73 -4.34
CA SER A 3 10.76 -12.17 -4.57
C SER A 3 9.40 -12.75 -4.20
N HIS A 4 8.38 -11.90 -4.02
CA HIS A 4 7.01 -12.33 -3.74
C HIS A 4 6.20 -12.39 -5.03
N GLU A 5 5.24 -13.31 -5.07
CA GLU A 5 4.24 -13.34 -6.13
C GLU A 5 3.29 -12.15 -5.94
N PRO A 6 2.86 -11.46 -7.02
CA PRO A 6 1.88 -10.39 -6.92
C PRO A 6 0.61 -10.87 -6.23
N ILE A 7 0.00 -10.00 -5.42
CA ILE A 7 -1.26 -10.22 -4.75
C ILE A 7 -2.35 -10.47 -5.80
N GLU A 8 -3.02 -11.61 -5.68
CA GLU A 8 -4.25 -11.90 -6.40
C GLU A 8 -5.43 -11.65 -5.46
N TRP A 9 -6.15 -10.55 -5.70
CA TRP A 9 -7.29 -10.19 -4.87
C TRP A 9 -8.45 -11.18 -5.04
N PRO A 10 -9.13 -11.57 -3.94
CA PRO A 10 -10.37 -12.35 -4.01
C PRO A 10 -11.46 -11.61 -4.80
N GLU A 11 -12.31 -12.36 -5.50
CA GLU A 11 -13.41 -11.82 -6.32
C GLU A 11 -14.34 -10.87 -5.52
N GLU A 12 -14.54 -11.14 -4.23
CA GLU A 12 -15.34 -10.29 -3.35
C GLU A 12 -14.73 -8.89 -3.15
N VAL A 13 -13.40 -8.81 -3.03
CA VAL A 13 -12.68 -7.53 -2.91
C VAL A 13 -12.82 -6.75 -4.22
N GLU A 14 -12.59 -7.41 -5.36
CA GLU A 14 -12.70 -6.79 -6.70
C GLU A 14 -14.11 -6.23 -6.96
N ILE A 15 -15.16 -7.01 -6.69
CA ILE A 15 -16.55 -6.56 -6.84
C ILE A 15 -16.85 -5.35 -5.95
N LEU A 16 -16.34 -5.36 -4.71
CA LEU A 16 -16.56 -4.27 -3.78
C LEU A 16 -15.84 -2.99 -4.23
N VAL A 17 -14.58 -3.11 -4.67
CA VAL A 17 -13.80 -1.99 -5.22
C VAL A 17 -14.48 -1.41 -6.45
N ASP A 18 -14.87 -2.23 -7.42
CA ASP A 18 -15.59 -1.80 -8.63
C ASP A 18 -16.86 -1.00 -8.28
N ARG A 19 -17.61 -1.46 -7.27
CA ARG A 19 -18.79 -0.74 -6.77
C ARG A 19 -18.41 0.61 -6.17
N LEU A 20 -17.40 0.65 -5.30
CA LEU A 20 -16.97 1.87 -4.62
C LEU A 20 -16.38 2.89 -5.60
N GLU A 21 -15.68 2.47 -6.65
CA GLU A 21 -15.23 3.35 -7.73
C GLU A 21 -16.41 4.08 -8.37
N GLY A 22 -17.46 3.35 -8.73
CA GLY A 22 -18.69 3.93 -9.27
C GLY A 22 -19.34 4.93 -8.30
N GLU A 23 -19.52 4.51 -7.05
CA GLU A 23 -20.17 5.33 -6.01
C GLU A 23 -19.37 6.58 -5.63
N SER A 24 -18.04 6.55 -5.73
CA SER A 24 -17.17 7.69 -5.42
C SER A 24 -17.44 8.92 -6.29
N SER A 25 -18.01 8.71 -7.49
CA SER A 25 -18.43 9.78 -8.39
C SER A 25 -19.76 10.44 -7.99
N GLU A 26 -20.57 9.73 -7.21
CA GLU A 26 -21.92 10.15 -6.81
C GLU A 26 -21.97 10.68 -5.37
N ARG A 27 -21.14 10.12 -4.48
CA ARG A 27 -21.07 10.48 -3.07
C ARG A 27 -19.65 10.42 -2.53
N ALA A 28 -19.43 11.07 -1.39
CA ALA A 28 -18.22 10.83 -0.61
C ALA A 28 -18.23 9.41 -0.04
N LEU A 29 -17.08 8.74 -0.15
CA LEU A 29 -16.83 7.47 0.51
C LEU A 29 -16.72 7.66 2.03
N THR A 30 -17.16 6.65 2.78
CA THR A 30 -16.90 6.58 4.22
C THR A 30 -15.41 6.35 4.47
N ARG A 31 -15.01 6.48 5.75
CA ARG A 31 -13.62 6.23 6.14
C ARG A 31 -13.16 4.81 5.80
N ALA A 32 -14.00 3.80 6.09
CA ALA A 32 -13.68 2.41 5.84
C ALA A 32 -13.62 2.09 4.34
N GLU A 33 -14.59 2.60 3.57
CA GLU A 33 -14.61 2.45 2.11
C GLU A 33 -13.37 3.10 1.47
N ARG A 34 -12.98 4.30 1.92
CA ARG A 34 -11.77 4.94 1.39
C ARG A 34 -10.50 4.19 1.79
N ALA A 35 -10.48 3.59 2.99
CA ALA A 35 -9.33 2.81 3.41
C ALA A 35 -9.11 1.58 2.53
N LEU A 36 -10.17 0.84 2.21
CA LEU A 36 -10.12 -0.27 1.26
C LEU A 36 -9.59 0.18 -0.11
N MET A 37 -10.14 1.28 -0.64
CA MET A 37 -9.70 1.85 -1.93
C MET A 37 -8.23 2.27 -1.90
N ASP A 38 -7.80 2.98 -0.86
CA ASP A 38 -6.40 3.41 -0.72
C ASP A 38 -5.43 2.22 -0.70
N VAL A 39 -5.77 1.14 0.02
CA VAL A 39 -4.93 -0.06 0.08
C VAL A 39 -4.90 -0.77 -1.26
N TYR A 40 -6.07 -1.01 -1.87
CA TYR A 40 -6.16 -1.67 -3.18
C TYR A 40 -5.37 -0.91 -4.26
N GLU A 41 -5.52 0.42 -4.33
CA GLU A 41 -4.80 1.27 -5.30
C GLU A 41 -3.28 1.32 -5.04
N THR A 42 -2.84 1.12 -3.80
CA THR A 42 -1.43 1.25 -3.41
C THR A 42 -0.64 -0.04 -3.58
N VAL A 43 -1.26 -1.21 -3.41
CA VAL A 43 -0.58 -2.50 -3.53
C VAL A 43 0.21 -2.64 -4.83
N PRO A 44 -0.34 -2.36 -6.02
CA PRO A 44 0.42 -2.43 -7.27
C PRO A 44 1.66 -1.53 -7.32
N ILE A 45 1.67 -0.42 -6.57
CA ILE A 45 2.82 0.48 -6.46
C ILE A 45 3.92 -0.19 -5.62
N LEU A 46 3.55 -0.83 -4.50
CA LEU A 46 4.48 -1.52 -3.61
C LEU A 46 5.08 -2.78 -4.25
N GLU A 47 4.33 -3.43 -5.14
CA GLU A 47 4.78 -4.61 -5.89
C GLU A 47 5.63 -4.27 -7.12
N SER A 48 5.69 -2.98 -7.49
CA SER A 48 6.52 -2.51 -8.60
C SER A 48 8.01 -2.66 -8.30
N GLU A 49 8.85 -2.57 -9.33
CA GLU A 49 10.31 -2.59 -9.16
C GLU A 49 10.83 -1.44 -8.27
N ASP A 50 10.07 -0.34 -8.18
CA ASP A 50 10.40 0.81 -7.36
C ASP A 50 9.93 0.68 -5.91
N GLY A 51 9.01 -0.24 -5.59
CA GLY A 51 8.57 -0.54 -4.23
C GLY A 51 8.27 0.69 -3.36
N LEU A 52 8.97 0.82 -2.23
CA LEU A 52 8.80 1.95 -1.31
C LEU A 52 9.24 3.27 -1.92
N HIS A 53 10.27 3.27 -2.77
CA HIS A 53 10.63 4.47 -3.54
C HIS A 53 9.47 4.91 -4.44
N GLY A 54 8.88 3.95 -5.16
CA GLY A 54 7.73 4.20 -6.05
C GLY A 54 6.54 4.77 -5.30
N PHE A 55 6.24 4.25 -4.11
CA PHE A 55 5.22 4.81 -3.22
C PHE A 55 5.47 6.29 -2.91
N TRP A 56 6.68 6.63 -2.44
CA TRP A 56 7.01 8.01 -2.06
C TRP A 56 7.15 8.98 -3.23
N GLN A 57 7.47 8.49 -4.43
CA GLN A 57 7.48 9.30 -5.66
C GLN A 57 6.11 9.38 -6.36
N SER A 58 5.15 8.56 -5.93
CA SER A 58 3.79 8.61 -6.47
C SER A 58 3.03 9.87 -6.03
N GLY A 59 1.99 10.23 -6.78
CA GLY A 59 1.12 11.37 -6.48
C GLY A 59 0.02 11.08 -5.45
N VAL A 60 0.07 9.94 -4.75
CA VAL A 60 -0.93 9.57 -3.75
C VAL A 60 -0.80 10.44 -2.51
N ASP A 61 -1.85 10.48 -1.70
CA ASP A 61 -1.79 11.13 -0.37
C ASP A 61 -1.17 10.15 0.63
N HIS A 62 0.16 10.18 0.77
CA HIS A 62 0.90 9.19 1.56
C HIS A 62 0.41 9.07 3.01
N GLN A 63 0.10 10.19 3.65
CA GLN A 63 -0.39 10.18 5.03
C GLN A 63 -1.78 9.55 5.12
N ARG A 64 -2.66 9.85 4.17
CA ARG A 64 -3.98 9.19 4.11
C ARG A 64 -3.82 7.69 3.91
N VAL A 65 -3.00 7.27 2.94
CA VAL A 65 -2.76 5.86 2.63
C VAL A 65 -2.17 5.11 3.84
N ILE A 66 -1.16 5.67 4.51
CA ILE A 66 -0.58 5.06 5.72
C ILE A 66 -1.65 4.88 6.82
N ASN A 67 -2.50 5.90 7.03
CA ASN A 67 -3.61 5.78 7.98
C ASN A 67 -4.67 4.75 7.56
N SER A 68 -4.80 4.49 6.26
CA SER A 68 -5.70 3.45 5.72
C SER A 68 -5.14 2.05 5.98
N PHE A 69 -3.83 1.82 5.77
CA PHE A 69 -3.16 0.57 6.17
C PHE A 69 -3.24 0.34 7.69
N ASP A 70 -3.04 1.40 8.49
CA ASP A 70 -3.19 1.33 9.95
C ASP A 70 -4.63 1.00 10.37
N LEU A 71 -5.63 1.56 9.68
CA LEU A 71 -7.04 1.27 9.96
C LEU A 71 -7.42 -0.18 9.66
N ILE A 72 -6.86 -0.77 8.60
CA ILE A 72 -7.05 -2.20 8.25
C ILE A 72 -6.26 -3.11 9.21
N GLY A 73 -5.33 -2.56 10.00
CA GLY A 73 -4.51 -3.32 10.95
C GLY A 73 -3.22 -3.90 10.34
N ALA A 74 -2.83 -3.45 9.14
CA ALA A 74 -1.64 -3.90 8.42
C ALA A 74 -0.34 -3.28 8.98
N ALA A 75 -0.08 -3.43 10.28
CA ALA A 75 1.05 -2.83 10.98
C ALA A 75 2.41 -3.20 10.35
N THR A 76 2.55 -4.44 9.87
CA THR A 76 3.74 -4.95 9.17
C THR A 76 4.07 -4.13 7.91
N LEU A 77 3.09 -3.47 7.28
CA LEU A 77 3.30 -2.56 6.16
C LEU A 77 3.43 -1.08 6.61
N VAL A 78 2.76 -0.69 7.68
CA VAL A 78 2.83 0.69 8.22
C VAL A 78 4.25 1.06 8.65
N ASP A 79 4.97 0.14 9.28
CA ASP A 79 6.35 0.37 9.74
C ASP A 79 7.32 0.67 8.58
N PRO A 80 7.44 -0.18 7.54
CA PRO A 80 8.33 0.10 6.40
C PRO A 80 7.89 1.33 5.59
N LEU A 81 6.59 1.60 5.45
CA LEU A 81 6.09 2.83 4.84
C LEU A 81 6.63 4.06 5.60
N ASN A 82 6.50 4.10 6.92
CA ASN A 82 6.99 5.21 7.72
C ASN A 82 8.53 5.31 7.74
N ALA A 83 9.23 4.17 7.82
CA ALA A 83 10.69 4.12 7.84
C ALA A 83 11.32 4.63 6.52
N SER A 84 10.63 4.42 5.40
CA SER A 84 11.08 4.86 4.06
C SER A 84 10.71 6.31 3.72
N ARG A 85 10.05 7.06 4.62
CA ARG A 85 9.59 8.44 4.37
C ARG A 85 10.66 9.40 3.85
N TRP A 86 11.93 9.17 4.18
CA TRP A 86 13.02 9.99 3.68
C TRP A 86 13.12 10.00 2.14
N CYS A 87 12.60 8.97 1.45
CA CYS A 87 12.51 8.89 -0.01
C CYS A 87 11.72 10.03 -0.63
N GLU A 88 10.73 10.62 0.07
CA GLU A 88 9.89 11.74 -0.40
C GLU A 88 10.73 12.95 -0.85
N THR A 89 11.89 13.15 -0.22
CA THR A 89 12.77 14.31 -0.46
C THR A 89 13.94 14.02 -1.40
N ARG A 90 13.98 12.81 -2.00
CA ARG A 90 15.09 12.34 -2.84
C ARG A 90 14.82 12.54 -4.33
N SER A 91 15.81 12.16 -5.16
CA SER A 91 15.67 12.16 -6.61
C SER A 91 14.46 11.31 -7.01
N GLN A 92 13.84 11.68 -8.13
CA GLN A 92 12.78 10.87 -8.76
C GLN A 92 13.33 9.59 -9.39
N ASP A 93 14.63 9.54 -9.64
CA ASP A 93 15.31 8.35 -10.15
C ASP A 93 15.91 7.58 -8.97
N ARG A 94 15.46 6.34 -8.77
CA ARG A 94 15.99 5.43 -7.75
C ARG A 94 17.48 5.13 -7.97
N GLU A 95 17.97 5.18 -9.21
CA GLU A 95 19.37 4.91 -9.54
C GLU A 95 20.32 6.02 -9.08
N ASP A 96 19.80 7.20 -8.74
CA ASP A 96 20.59 8.31 -8.19
C ASP A 96 20.95 8.11 -6.71
N TYR A 97 20.45 7.05 -6.06
CA TYR A 97 20.70 6.79 -4.66
C TYR A 97 22.17 6.42 -4.45
N SER A 98 22.77 6.94 -3.38
CA SER A 98 24.06 6.44 -2.93
C SER A 98 23.95 4.97 -2.51
N GLU A 99 25.06 4.23 -2.54
CA GLU A 99 25.13 2.83 -2.07
C GLU A 99 24.51 2.67 -0.68
N THR A 100 24.81 3.59 0.25
CA THR A 100 24.24 3.58 1.60
C THR A 100 22.73 3.80 1.63
N GLU A 101 22.19 4.66 0.77
CA GLU A 101 20.74 4.90 0.69
C GLU A 101 20.02 3.72 0.05
N ALA A 102 20.61 3.13 -0.98
CA ALA A 102 20.08 1.93 -1.64
C ALA A 102 20.07 0.73 -0.67
N ASP A 103 21.17 0.49 0.05
CA ASP A 103 21.27 -0.59 1.04
C ASP A 103 20.30 -0.39 2.21
N TYR A 104 20.15 0.86 2.67
CA TYR A 104 19.21 1.18 3.74
C TYR A 104 17.75 0.97 3.31
N LEU A 105 17.39 1.40 2.10
CA LEU A 105 16.05 1.16 1.56
C LEU A 105 15.80 -0.35 1.39
N ALA A 106 16.76 -1.09 0.84
CA ALA A 106 16.65 -2.54 0.66
C ALA A 106 16.40 -3.25 1.99
N THR A 107 17.05 -2.83 3.08
CA THR A 107 16.84 -3.37 4.43
C THR A 107 15.40 -3.14 4.92
N ILE A 108 14.82 -1.96 4.66
CA ILE A 108 13.42 -1.67 5.01
C ILE A 108 12.46 -2.52 4.16
N GLU A 109 12.81 -2.71 2.89
CA GLU A 109 12.01 -3.47 1.93
C GLU A 109 11.99 -4.99 2.20
N GLU A 110 12.87 -5.51 3.07
CA GLU A 110 12.83 -6.92 3.50
C GLU A 110 11.53 -7.30 4.23
N ASP A 111 10.86 -6.33 4.85
CA ASP A 111 9.62 -6.54 5.60
C ASP A 111 8.37 -6.53 4.69
N LEU A 112 8.47 -5.97 3.48
CA LEU A 112 7.32 -5.84 2.56
C LEU A 112 6.67 -7.18 2.18
N PRO A 113 7.43 -8.23 1.78
CA PRO A 113 6.83 -9.50 1.39
C PRO A 113 5.94 -10.12 2.47
N ALA A 114 6.40 -10.10 3.72
CA ALA A 114 5.62 -10.64 4.84
C ALA A 114 4.35 -9.82 5.09
N GLY A 115 4.44 -8.49 5.05
CA GLY A 115 3.27 -7.63 5.21
C GLY A 115 2.25 -7.77 4.08
N LEU A 116 2.70 -8.02 2.85
CA LEU A 116 1.83 -8.25 1.68
C LEU A 116 1.16 -9.63 1.73
N GLU A 117 1.86 -10.67 2.19
CA GLU A 117 1.29 -12.01 2.38
C GLU A 117 0.12 -12.00 3.37
N GLU A 118 0.24 -11.24 4.46
CA GLU A 118 -0.81 -11.09 5.49
C GLU A 118 -1.97 -10.19 5.05
N LEU A 119 -1.77 -9.35 4.02
CA LEU A 119 -2.69 -8.27 3.70
C LEU A 119 -4.07 -8.74 3.23
N ILE A 120 -4.13 -9.83 2.45
CA ILE A 120 -5.40 -10.35 1.93
C ILE A 120 -6.33 -10.75 3.08
N ASP A 121 -5.80 -11.49 4.05
CA ASP A 121 -6.58 -11.95 5.21
C ASP A 121 -7.09 -10.77 6.03
N LEU A 122 -6.24 -9.77 6.28
CA LEU A 122 -6.62 -8.54 7.00
C LEU A 122 -7.69 -7.73 6.26
N VAL A 123 -7.59 -7.63 4.94
CA VAL A 123 -8.59 -6.92 4.12
C VAL A 123 -9.93 -7.64 4.15
N LEU A 124 -9.94 -8.97 4.07
CA LEU A 124 -11.18 -9.75 4.16
C LEU A 124 -11.84 -9.62 5.54
N GLU A 125 -11.07 -9.72 6.62
CA GLU A 125 -11.56 -9.49 7.98
C GLU A 125 -12.13 -8.07 8.12
N PHE A 126 -11.42 -7.06 7.62
CA PHE A 126 -11.88 -5.67 7.64
C PHE A 126 -13.19 -5.47 6.87
N ILE A 127 -13.35 -6.10 5.70
CA ILE A 127 -14.59 -6.03 4.93
C ILE A 127 -15.75 -6.63 5.73
N GLU A 128 -15.56 -7.80 6.34
CA GLU A 128 -16.59 -8.46 7.14
C GLU A 128 -17.02 -7.61 8.35
N GLU A 129 -16.06 -6.97 9.03
CA GLU A 129 -16.34 -6.21 10.25
C GLU A 129 -16.89 -4.80 10.01
N GLU A 130 -16.38 -4.09 8.99
CA GLU A 130 -16.65 -2.66 8.79
C GLU A 130 -17.54 -2.36 7.58
N LEU A 131 -17.66 -3.27 6.61
CA LEU A 131 -18.38 -3.06 5.33
C LEU A 131 -19.50 -4.08 5.06
N GLY A 132 -19.61 -5.13 5.89
CA GLY A 132 -20.61 -6.22 5.82
C GLY A 132 -21.97 -5.93 6.45
#